data_AF-A0A8J2Z9S6-F1
#
_entry.id   AF-A0A8J2Z9S6-F1
#
_cell.length_a   1.000
_cell.length_b   1.000
_cell.length_c   1.000
_cell.angle_alpha   90.00
_cell.angle_beta   90.00
_cell.angle_gamma   90.00
#
_symmetry.space_group_name_H-M   'P 1'
#
loop_
_entity.id
_entity.type
_entity.pdbx_description
1 polymer ?
#
loop_
_entity_poly.entity_id
_entity_poly.type
_entity_poly.pdbx_seq_one_letter_code
_entity_poly.pdbx_strand_id
1 'polypeptide(L)'
;MSAPLRCGMAAALTLIRDPHAAPKPGRNERARRMTQPLLADYVPILVFLVIAGGIAAAMLGANLVLARRKPDPEKLSAYECGFAPFDDTRRRFDVRFYLVAILFIIFDLEVAFLFPWAVGLGGIGWFGFFSMMAFLLVLTVGFLYEWRKGALEWE
;
A
#
# COMPACT_ATOMS: atom_id res chain seq x y z
N MET A 1 -20.64 -46.93 -0.70
CA MET A 1 -20.20 -46.95 -2.10
C MET A 1 -21.44 -47.18 -2.99
N SER A 2 -22.25 -46.15 -3.29
CA SER A 2 -23.43 -46.30 -4.19
C SER A 2 -24.20 -45.00 -4.56
N ALA A 3 -23.82 -43.80 -4.10
CA ALA A 3 -24.67 -42.61 -4.26
C ALA A 3 -24.45 -41.68 -5.49
N PRO A 4 -23.39 -41.75 -6.34
CA PRO A 4 -23.17 -40.69 -7.33
C PRO A 4 -24.04 -40.83 -8.61
N LEU A 5 -24.58 -42.01 -8.90
CA LEU A 5 -25.21 -42.31 -10.20
C LEU A 5 -26.65 -41.76 -10.35
N ARG A 6 -27.41 -41.62 -9.25
CA ARG A 6 -28.81 -41.12 -9.34
C ARG A 6 -28.90 -39.61 -9.53
N CYS A 7 -27.89 -38.85 -9.11
CA CYS A 7 -27.88 -37.39 -9.25
C CYS A 7 -27.59 -36.96 -10.71
N GLY A 8 -26.72 -37.70 -11.42
CA GLY A 8 -26.39 -37.40 -12.82
C GLY A 8 -27.54 -37.61 -13.81
N MET A 9 -28.40 -38.61 -13.58
CA MET A 9 -29.49 -38.92 -14.50
C MET A 9 -30.65 -37.90 -14.43
N ALA A 10 -30.88 -37.30 -13.26
CA ALA A 10 -31.86 -36.22 -13.11
C ALA A 10 -31.39 -34.92 -13.81
N ALA A 11 -30.10 -34.60 -13.73
CA ALA A 11 -29.51 -33.44 -14.40
C ALA A 11 -29.46 -33.62 -15.93
N ALA A 12 -29.25 -34.84 -16.41
CA ALA A 12 -29.30 -35.16 -17.84
C ALA A 12 -30.72 -35.06 -18.41
N LEU A 13 -31.75 -35.45 -17.64
CA LEU A 13 -33.15 -35.41 -18.08
C LEU A 13 -33.71 -33.98 -18.15
N THR A 14 -33.26 -33.05 -17.28
CA THR A 14 -33.59 -31.62 -17.40
C THR A 14 -32.91 -30.95 -18.59
N LEU A 15 -31.69 -31.35 -18.95
CA LEU A 15 -30.96 -30.85 -20.12
C LEU A 15 -31.61 -31.22 -21.47
N ILE A 16 -32.38 -32.31 -21.49
CA ILE A 16 -33.16 -32.75 -22.65
C ILE A 16 -34.49 -31.99 -22.76
N ARG A 17 -35.07 -31.55 -21.61
CA ARG A 17 -36.37 -30.87 -21.55
C ARG A 17 -36.28 -29.36 -21.80
N ASP A 18 -35.16 -28.74 -21.43
CA ASP A 18 -34.86 -27.33 -21.70
C ASP A 18 -33.40 -27.21 -22.20
N PRO A 19 -33.15 -27.19 -23.53
CA PRO A 19 -31.79 -27.07 -24.08
C PRO A 19 -31.10 -25.73 -23.75
N HIS A 20 -31.85 -24.76 -23.22
CA HIS A 20 -31.34 -23.47 -22.76
C HIS A 20 -31.15 -23.38 -21.24
N ALA A 21 -31.55 -24.40 -20.47
CA ALA A 21 -31.38 -24.40 -19.02
C ALA A 21 -29.94 -24.77 -18.63
N ALA A 22 -29.04 -23.80 -18.72
CA ALA A 22 -27.68 -23.96 -18.21
C ALA A 22 -27.71 -24.16 -16.67
N PRO A 23 -26.96 -25.14 -16.12
CA PRO A 23 -26.87 -25.33 -14.68
C PRO A 23 -26.30 -24.05 -14.04
N LYS A 24 -26.97 -23.53 -13.01
CA LYS A 24 -26.46 -22.35 -12.30
C LYS A 24 -25.17 -22.72 -11.60
N PRO A 25 -24.06 -21.97 -11.79
CA PRO A 25 -22.78 -22.31 -11.20
C PRO A 25 -22.90 -22.36 -9.67
N GLY A 26 -22.22 -23.33 -9.07
CA GLY A 26 -22.19 -23.49 -7.63
C GLY A 26 -21.65 -22.23 -6.94
N ARG A 27 -22.07 -21.99 -5.68
CA ARG A 27 -21.60 -20.83 -4.88
C ARG A 27 -20.07 -20.74 -4.84
N ASN A 28 -19.40 -21.88 -4.74
CA ASN A 28 -17.95 -22.05 -4.77
C ASN A 28 -17.33 -21.75 -6.15
N GLU A 29 -17.95 -22.20 -7.23
CA GLU A 29 -17.50 -21.93 -8.60
C GLU A 29 -17.60 -20.45 -8.96
N ARG A 30 -18.66 -19.77 -8.49
CA ARG A 30 -18.86 -18.34 -8.69
C ARG A 30 -17.83 -17.50 -7.93
N ALA A 31 -17.55 -17.84 -6.67
CA ALA A 31 -16.48 -17.19 -5.91
C ALA A 31 -15.12 -17.37 -6.59
N ARG A 32 -14.77 -18.59 -7.00
CA ARG A 32 -13.52 -18.91 -7.69
C ARG A 32 -13.35 -18.12 -9.00
N ARG A 33 -14.43 -17.98 -9.80
CA ARG A 33 -14.39 -17.21 -11.06
C ARG A 33 -14.15 -15.71 -10.85
N MET A 34 -14.58 -15.13 -9.73
CA MET A 34 -14.33 -13.71 -9.43
C MET A 34 -12.94 -13.47 -8.84
N THR A 35 -12.45 -14.40 -8.02
CA THR A 35 -11.12 -14.30 -7.40
C THR A 35 -9.97 -14.53 -8.39
N GLN A 36 -10.16 -15.39 -9.39
CA GLN A 36 -9.12 -15.68 -10.39
C GLN A 36 -8.61 -14.47 -11.19
N PRO A 37 -9.44 -13.60 -11.78
CA PRO A 37 -8.96 -12.42 -12.50
C PRO A 37 -8.28 -11.42 -11.56
N LEU A 38 -8.84 -11.20 -10.36
CA LEU A 38 -8.24 -10.30 -9.37
C LEU A 38 -6.82 -10.76 -8.98
N LEU A 39 -6.64 -12.05 -8.65
CA LEU A 39 -5.32 -12.58 -8.31
C LEU A 39 -4.36 -12.52 -9.51
N ALA A 40 -4.85 -12.76 -10.73
CA ALA A 40 -4.03 -12.70 -11.93
C ALA A 40 -3.45 -11.29 -12.16
N ASP A 41 -4.20 -10.23 -11.82
CA ASP A 41 -3.75 -8.84 -11.99
C ASP A 41 -2.71 -8.41 -10.93
N TYR A 42 -2.78 -8.95 -9.70
CA TYR A 42 -1.83 -8.61 -8.63
C TYR A 42 -0.56 -9.48 -8.60
N VAL A 43 -0.59 -10.69 -9.18
CA VAL A 43 0.58 -11.58 -9.24
C VAL A 43 1.81 -10.94 -9.90
N PRO A 44 1.70 -10.22 -11.04
CA PRO A 44 2.84 -9.53 -11.66
C PRO A 44 3.52 -8.51 -10.73
N ILE A 45 2.72 -7.78 -9.94
CA ILE A 45 3.23 -6.78 -8.98
C ILE A 45 4.05 -7.49 -7.89
N LEU A 46 3.56 -8.60 -7.37
CA LEU A 46 4.27 -9.39 -6.37
C LEU A 46 5.58 -9.97 -6.94
N VAL A 47 5.53 -10.53 -8.15
CA VAL A 47 6.72 -11.07 -8.83
C VAL A 47 7.77 -9.98 -9.03
N PHE A 48 7.36 -8.78 -9.46
CA PHE A 48 8.26 -7.64 -9.61
C PHE A 48 8.94 -7.27 -8.28
N LEU A 49 8.19 -7.17 -7.19
CA LEU A 49 8.76 -6.87 -5.86
C LEU A 49 9.75 -7.92 -5.40
N VAL A 50 9.46 -9.21 -5.64
CA VAL A 50 10.36 -10.32 -5.29
C VAL A 50 11.64 -10.28 -6.10
N ILE A 51 11.56 -10.02 -7.41
CA ILE A 51 12.74 -9.92 -8.27
C ILE A 51 13.58 -8.70 -7.88
N ALA A 52 12.96 -7.53 -7.69
CA ALA A 52 13.66 -6.31 -7.28
C ALA A 52 14.36 -6.48 -5.93
N GLY A 53 13.64 -7.00 -4.93
CA GLY A 53 14.21 -7.31 -3.61
C GLY A 53 15.29 -8.39 -3.68
N GLY A 54 15.09 -9.41 -4.53
CA GLY A 54 16.06 -10.48 -4.76
C GLY A 54 17.35 -9.98 -5.39
N ILE A 55 17.28 -9.07 -6.37
CA ILE A 55 18.45 -8.42 -6.96
C ILE A 55 19.17 -7.56 -5.91
N ALA A 56 18.44 -6.73 -5.15
CA ALA A 56 19.04 -5.91 -4.09
C ALA A 56 19.75 -6.77 -3.03
N ALA A 57 19.10 -7.86 -2.60
CA ALA A 57 19.68 -8.82 -1.66
C ALA A 57 20.88 -9.58 -2.26
N ALA A 58 20.83 -9.94 -3.54
CA ALA A 58 21.93 -10.61 -4.24
C ALA A 58 23.14 -9.68 -4.36
N MET A 59 22.94 -8.40 -4.68
CA MET A 59 24.02 -7.40 -4.73
C MET A 59 24.64 -7.19 -3.34
N LEU A 60 23.82 -7.07 -2.30
CA LEU A 60 24.31 -6.98 -0.92
C LEU A 60 25.05 -8.25 -0.50
N GLY A 61 24.48 -9.43 -0.77
CA GLY A 61 25.09 -10.72 -0.51
C GLY A 61 26.42 -10.92 -1.25
N ALA A 62 26.48 -10.52 -2.52
CA ALA A 62 27.70 -10.52 -3.31
C ALA A 62 28.77 -9.60 -2.71
N ASN A 63 28.40 -8.38 -2.29
CA ASN A 63 29.32 -7.51 -1.56
C ASN A 63 29.84 -8.20 -0.29
N LEU A 64 28.95 -8.83 0.49
CA LEU A 64 29.33 -9.49 1.73
C LEU A 64 30.31 -10.66 1.53
N VAL A 65 30.20 -11.40 0.42
CA VAL A 65 31.04 -12.58 0.12
C VAL A 65 32.32 -12.21 -0.64
N LEU A 66 32.23 -11.33 -1.65
CA LEU A 66 33.37 -10.99 -2.51
C LEU A 66 34.23 -9.84 -1.94
N ALA A 67 33.68 -8.97 -1.10
CA ALA A 67 34.44 -7.84 -0.58
C ALA A 67 35.53 -8.29 0.39
N ARG A 68 36.75 -7.82 0.16
CA ARG A 68 37.88 -8.02 1.09
C ARG A 68 37.63 -7.20 2.36
N ARG A 69 37.18 -7.85 3.43
CA ARG A 69 36.97 -7.21 4.72
C ARG A 69 38.27 -7.20 5.52
N LYS A 70 38.79 -6.00 5.78
CA LYS A 70 39.84 -5.72 6.76
C LYS A 70 39.29 -4.72 7.78
N PRO A 71 38.55 -5.18 8.80
CA PRO A 71 38.07 -4.31 9.87
C PRO A 71 39.27 -3.86 10.70
N ASP A 72 39.36 -2.56 10.93
CA ASP A 72 40.34 -1.93 11.79
C ASP A 72 39.55 -1.07 12.79
N PRO A 73 39.96 -0.97 14.08
CA PRO A 73 39.26 -0.15 15.06
C PRO A 73 39.05 1.30 14.60
N GLU A 74 40.00 1.89 13.87
CA GLU A 74 39.86 3.26 13.34
C GLU A 74 38.92 3.33 12.13
N LYS A 75 38.75 2.23 11.38
CA LYS A 75 37.78 2.16 10.27
C LYS A 75 36.34 1.94 10.76
N LEU A 76 36.18 1.42 11.97
CA LEU A 76 34.90 1.13 12.60
C LEU A 76 34.48 2.22 13.60
N SER A 77 35.35 3.19 13.89
CA SER A 77 35.03 4.35 14.72
C SER A 77 34.07 5.30 13.99
N ALA A 78 33.33 6.10 14.76
CA ALA A 78 32.44 7.11 14.20
C ALA A 78 33.26 8.19 13.45
N TYR A 79 32.77 8.62 12.29
CA TYR A 79 33.44 9.66 11.52
C TYR A 79 33.26 11.03 12.19
N GLU A 80 34.29 11.49 12.88
CA GLU A 80 34.34 12.83 13.50
C GLU A 80 35.76 13.40 13.39
N CYS A 81 36.24 13.56 12.15
CA CYS A 81 37.55 14.15 11.83
C CYS A 81 38.77 13.45 12.49
N GLY A 82 38.67 12.15 12.79
CA GLY A 82 39.75 11.35 13.42
C GLY A 82 39.80 11.46 14.94
N PHE A 83 38.76 12.03 15.57
CA PHE A 83 38.61 12.06 17.02
C PHE A 83 37.50 11.11 17.48
N ALA A 84 37.63 10.62 18.71
CA ALA A 84 36.53 9.93 19.37
C ALA A 84 35.38 10.92 19.61
N PRO A 85 34.12 10.53 19.38
CA PRO A 85 32.99 11.41 19.56
C PRO A 85 32.95 11.96 20.97
N PHE A 86 32.98 13.29 21.08
CA PHE A 86 33.19 13.99 22.35
C PHE A 86 31.93 14.05 23.23
N ASP A 87 30.74 13.76 22.66
CA ASP A 87 29.47 14.04 23.31
C ASP A 87 28.43 12.91 23.16
N ASP A 88 27.50 12.81 24.11
CA ASP A 88 26.42 11.83 24.04
C ASP A 88 25.45 12.20 22.90
N THR A 89 25.27 11.27 21.96
CA THR A 89 24.39 11.43 20.79
C THR A 89 22.90 11.49 21.14
N ARG A 90 22.53 11.28 22.41
CA ARG A 90 21.15 11.34 22.91
C ARG A 90 20.63 12.76 23.14
N ARG A 91 20.93 13.68 22.25
CA ARG A 91 20.30 15.01 22.29
C ARG A 91 18.86 14.91 21.81
N ARG A 92 18.00 15.77 22.37
CA ARG A 92 16.63 15.91 21.89
C ARG A 92 16.69 16.51 20.49
N PHE A 93 16.18 15.77 19.51
CA PHE A 93 15.99 16.30 18.17
C PHE A 93 14.95 17.43 18.19
N ASP A 94 15.07 18.38 17.27
CA ASP A 94 14.15 19.51 17.18
C ASP A 94 12.71 19.02 16.96
N VAL A 95 11.75 19.65 17.64
CA VAL A 95 10.31 19.32 17.56
C VAL A 95 9.76 19.55 16.15
N ARG A 96 10.43 20.34 15.30
CA ARG A 96 10.03 20.61 13.92
C ARG A 96 9.86 19.34 13.07
N PHE A 97 10.69 18.31 13.27
CA PHE A 97 10.53 17.04 12.54
C PHE A 97 9.19 16.35 12.83
N TYR A 98 8.69 16.51 14.06
CA TYR A 98 7.39 15.99 14.47
C TYR A 98 6.23 16.78 13.84
N LEU A 99 6.36 18.11 13.74
CA LEU A 99 5.34 18.96 13.10
C LEU A 99 5.16 18.60 11.61
N VAL A 100 6.27 18.39 10.88
CA VAL A 100 6.22 17.96 9.47
C VAL A 100 5.60 16.56 9.34
N ALA A 101 5.93 15.63 10.25
CA ALA A 101 5.38 14.27 10.22
C ALA A 101 3.86 14.24 10.44
N ILE A 102 3.34 14.99 11.41
CA ILE A 102 1.89 15.09 11.63
C ILE A 102 1.22 15.74 10.44
N LEU A 103 1.81 16.80 9.89
CA LEU A 103 1.23 17.48 8.74
C LEU A 103 1.13 16.55 7.53
N PHE A 104 2.16 15.75 7.29
CA PHE A 104 2.13 14.71 6.26
C PHE A 104 1.01 13.69 6.49
N ILE A 105 0.81 13.24 7.74
CA ILE A 105 -0.28 12.29 8.07
C ILE A 105 -1.65 12.90 7.79
N ILE A 106 -1.88 14.16 8.19
CA ILE A 106 -3.18 14.82 7.97
C ILE A 106 -3.44 15.05 6.48
N PHE A 107 -2.42 15.47 5.72
CA PHE A 107 -2.54 15.66 4.28
C PHE A 107 -2.69 14.33 3.52
N ASP A 108 -2.01 13.27 3.94
CA ASP A 108 -2.19 11.92 3.36
C ASP A 108 -3.62 11.41 3.59
N LEU A 109 -4.18 11.67 4.78
CA LEU A 109 -5.60 11.39 5.06
C LEU A 109 -6.55 12.22 4.18
N GLU A 110 -6.24 13.49 3.91
CA GLU A 110 -7.02 14.32 2.97
C GLU A 110 -7.10 13.67 1.59
N VAL A 111 -5.97 13.19 1.08
CA VAL A 111 -5.88 12.51 -0.23
C VAL A 111 -6.61 11.17 -0.21
N ALA A 112 -6.54 10.42 0.90
CA ALA A 112 -7.29 9.18 1.06
C ALA A 112 -8.81 9.39 0.97
N PHE A 113 -9.34 10.54 1.42
CA PHE A 113 -10.75 10.91 1.24
C PHE A 113 -11.06 11.48 -0.16
N LEU A 114 -10.09 12.13 -0.80
CA LEU A 114 -10.21 12.64 -2.17
C LEU A 114 -10.40 11.52 -3.20
N PHE A 115 -9.71 10.39 -3.07
CA PHE A 115 -9.77 9.32 -4.07
C PHE A 115 -11.18 8.73 -4.25
N PRO A 116 -11.89 8.26 -3.20
CA PRO A 116 -13.25 7.75 -3.34
C PRO A 116 -14.22 8.79 -3.87
N TRP A 117 -14.08 10.05 -3.43
CA TRP A 117 -14.90 11.15 -3.92
C TRP A 117 -14.68 11.40 -5.41
N ALA A 118 -13.42 11.49 -5.85
CA ALA A 118 -13.05 11.75 -7.24
C ALA A 118 -13.55 10.65 -8.19
N VAL A 119 -13.42 9.38 -7.79
CA VAL A 119 -13.93 8.24 -8.58
C VAL A 119 -15.47 8.21 -8.59
N GLY A 120 -16.11 8.66 -7.50
CA GLY A 120 -17.56 8.67 -7.36
C GLY A 120 -18.29 9.88 -7.95
N LEU A 121 -17.59 10.95 -8.35
CA LEU A 121 -18.15 12.27 -8.72
C LEU A 121 -19.40 12.22 -9.61
N GLY A 122 -19.46 11.29 -10.56
CA GLY A 122 -20.60 11.14 -11.47
C GLY A 122 -21.93 10.79 -10.79
N GLY A 123 -21.94 10.27 -9.56
CA GLY A 123 -23.16 9.80 -8.88
C GLY A 123 -23.59 10.58 -7.64
N ILE A 124 -22.75 11.47 -7.10
CA ILE A 124 -22.95 12.10 -5.77
C ILE A 124 -23.70 13.45 -5.87
N GLY A 125 -23.86 13.97 -7.09
CA GLY A 125 -24.56 15.23 -7.37
C GLY A 125 -23.94 16.45 -6.70
N TRP A 126 -24.66 17.57 -6.71
CA TRP A 126 -24.17 18.84 -6.16
C TRP A 126 -23.89 18.79 -4.66
N PHE A 127 -24.67 18.01 -3.90
CA PHE A 127 -24.46 17.86 -2.47
C PHE A 127 -23.09 17.25 -2.13
N GLY A 128 -22.72 16.15 -2.82
CA GLY A 128 -21.41 15.53 -2.65
C GLY A 128 -20.24 16.42 -3.10
N PHE A 129 -20.47 17.25 -4.12
CA PHE A 129 -19.49 18.23 -4.54
C PHE A 129 -19.22 19.27 -3.45
N PHE A 130 -20.27 19.93 -2.95
CA PHE A 130 -20.12 20.97 -1.93
C PHE A 130 -19.65 20.44 -0.57
N SER A 131 -20.06 19.22 -0.18
CA SER A 131 -19.56 18.61 1.06
C SER A 131 -18.04 18.42 1.03
N MET A 132 -17.50 18.01 -0.11
CA MET A 132 -16.05 17.84 -0.25
C MET A 132 -15.31 19.17 -0.36
N MET A 133 -15.88 20.15 -1.06
CA MET A 133 -15.31 21.50 -1.10
C MET A 133 -15.21 22.11 0.31
N ALA A 134 -16.23 21.90 1.16
CA ALA A 134 -16.18 22.32 2.55
C ALA A 134 -15.08 21.59 3.35
N PHE A 135 -14.94 20.27 3.16
CA PHE A 135 -13.90 19.48 3.81
C PHE A 135 -12.48 19.95 3.43
N LEU A 136 -12.20 20.12 2.13
CA LEU A 136 -10.91 20.62 1.65
C LEU A 136 -10.63 22.03 2.15
N LEU A 137 -11.63 22.89 2.21
CA LEU A 137 -11.47 24.26 2.71
C LEU A 137 -11.05 24.26 4.19
N VAL A 138 -11.69 23.45 5.03
CA VAL A 138 -11.34 23.34 6.46
C VAL A 138 -9.89 22.87 6.64
N LEU A 139 -9.47 21.85 5.89
CA LEU A 139 -8.09 21.35 5.97
C LEU A 139 -7.06 22.34 5.40
N THR A 140 -7.38 22.99 4.29
CA THR A 140 -6.54 24.03 3.67
C THR A 140 -6.35 25.22 4.62
N VAL A 141 -7.40 25.63 5.34
CA VAL A 141 -7.31 26.69 6.35
C VAL A 141 -6.41 26.25 7.51
N GLY A 142 -6.53 25.01 7.97
CA GLY A 142 -5.64 24.45 8.99
C GLY A 142 -4.17 24.42 8.55
N PHE A 143 -3.91 23.99 7.31
CA PHE A 143 -2.58 24.03 6.71
C PHE A 143 -2.02 25.46 6.62
N LEU A 144 -2.84 26.40 6.13
CA LEU A 144 -2.44 27.80 6.03
C LEU A 144 -2.13 28.42 7.40
N TYR A 145 -2.86 28.04 8.44
CA TYR A 145 -2.61 28.48 9.81
C TYR A 145 -1.24 28.01 10.32
N GLU A 146 -0.93 26.72 10.17
CA GLU A 146 0.37 26.16 10.57
C GLU A 146 1.53 26.77 9.77
N TRP A 147 1.31 27.01 8.46
CA TRP A 147 2.28 27.74 7.63
C TRP A 147 2.55 29.13 8.19
N ARG A 148 1.48 29.90 8.46
CA ARG A 148 1.60 31.27 8.99
C ARG A 148 2.24 31.33 10.37
N LYS A 149 2.16 30.25 11.15
CA LYS A 149 2.85 30.14 12.44
C LYS A 149 4.34 29.82 12.35
N GLY A 150 4.88 29.62 11.14
CA GLY A 150 6.30 29.34 10.95
C GLY A 150 6.70 27.94 11.42
N ALA A 151 5.74 27.02 11.57
CA ALA A 151 6.02 25.61 11.92
C ALA A 151 6.89 24.89 10.87
N LEU A 152 6.99 25.47 9.67
CA LEU A 152 7.71 24.95 8.51
C LEU A 152 8.95 25.77 8.15
N GLU A 153 9.30 26.81 8.91
CA GLU A 153 10.45 27.66 8.61
C GLU A 153 11.74 27.08 9.22
N TRP A 154 12.78 27.07 8.41
CA TRP A 154 14.11 26.55 8.73
C TRP A 154 15.10 27.71 8.66
N GLU A 155 15.72 28.02 9.80
CA GLU A 155 16.99 28.75 9.88
C GLU A 155 18.04 27.78 10.45
#